data_AF-A0A7Y7NPD6-F1
#
_entry.id   AF-A0A7Y7NPD6-F1
#
_cell.length_a   1.000
_cell.length_b   1.000
_cell.length_c   1.000
_cell.angle_alpha   90.00
_cell.angle_beta   90.00
_cell.angle_gamma   90.00
#
_symmetry.space_group_name_H-M   'P 1'
#
loop_
_entity.id
_entity.type
_entity.pdbx_description
1 polymer ?
#
loop_
_entity_poly.entity_id
_entity_poly.type
_entity_poly.pdbx_seq_one_letter_code
_entity_poly.pdbx_strand_id
1 'polypeptide(L)' 'MGKMRENPRYNVISMRISDEERKDLESLVERTHRSVSDIMREAMSVIAMQFEQNELRSAS' A
#
# COMPACT_ATOMS: atom_id res chain seq x y z
N MET A 1 10.14 16.72 23.97
CA MET A 1 9.45 15.48 24.38
C MET A 1 8.41 15.17 23.31
N GLY A 2 8.68 14.19 22.43
CA GLY A 2 7.82 13.89 21.28
C GLY A 2 6.52 13.21 21.70
N LYS A 3 5.38 13.74 21.22
CA LYS A 3 4.04 13.18 21.47
C LYS A 3 4.03 11.70 21.05
N MET A 4 3.78 10.79 22.00
CA MET A 4 3.53 9.37 21.71
C MET A 4 2.26 9.30 20.84
N ARG A 5 2.39 8.77 19.62
CA ARG A 5 1.23 8.46 18.79
C ARG A 5 0.55 7.22 19.39
N GLU A 6 -0.70 7.37 19.80
CA GLU A 6 -1.59 6.25 20.14
C GLU A 6 -1.62 5.32 18.90
N ASN A 7 -1.23 4.05 19.08
CA ASN A 7 -0.99 3.04 18.04
C ASN A 7 0.18 3.29 17.07
N PRO A 8 1.44 3.06 17.49
CA PRO A 8 2.53 2.93 16.55
C PRO A 8 2.28 1.70 15.66
N ARG A 9 2.39 1.88 14.34
CA ARG A 9 2.35 0.75 13.41
C ARG A 9 3.71 0.06 13.47
N TYR A 10 3.79 -1.05 14.20
CA TYR A 10 5.06 -1.74 14.48
C TYR A 10 5.50 -2.72 13.40
N ASN A 11 4.57 -3.18 12.56
CA ASN A 11 4.89 -4.18 11.53
C ASN A 11 5.57 -3.48 10.34
N VAL A 12 6.83 -3.84 10.11
CA VAL A 12 7.61 -3.43 8.94
C VAL A 12 7.66 -4.60 7.97
N ILE A 13 7.38 -4.33 6.70
CA ILE A 13 7.53 -5.30 5.61
C ILE A 13 8.75 -4.93 4.78
N SER A 14 9.51 -5.95 4.36
CA SER A 14 10.56 -5.82 3.35
C SER A 14 10.05 -6.46 2.07
N MET A 15 10.20 -5.76 0.93
CA MET A 15 9.82 -6.26 -0.38
C MET A 15 11.00 -6.26 -1.32
N ARG A 16 11.01 -7.25 -2.23
CA ARG A 16 11.93 -7.30 -3.36
C ARG A 16 11.20 -6.76 -4.58
N ILE A 17 11.82 -5.81 -5.25
CA ILE A 17 11.32 -5.20 -6.48
C ILE A 17 12.51 -5.03 -7.44
N SER A 18 12.20 -4.99 -8.72
CA SER A 18 13.14 -4.63 -9.77
C SER A 18 13.47 -3.14 -9.75
N ASP A 19 14.51 -2.75 -10.49
CA ASP A 19 14.89 -1.34 -10.65
C ASP A 19 13.80 -0.51 -11.34
N GLU A 20 13.06 -1.12 -12.27
CA GLU A 20 11.93 -0.49 -12.97
C GLU A 20 10.77 -0.20 -11.99
N GLU A 21 10.33 -1.21 -11.25
CA GLU A 21 9.27 -1.05 -10.24
C GLU A 21 9.66 -0.04 -9.16
N ARG A 22 10.94 0.02 -8.79
CA ARG A 22 11.44 1.04 -7.86
C ARG A 22 11.27 2.44 -8.43
N LYS A 23 11.64 2.66 -9.69
CA LYS A 23 11.53 3.96 -10.35
C LYS A 23 10.07 4.41 -10.46
N ASP A 24 9.18 3.48 -10.77
CA ASP A 24 7.74 3.76 -10.82
C ASP A 24 7.20 4.15 -9.44
N LEU A 25 7.64 3.45 -8.39
CA LEU A 25 7.27 3.77 -7.01
C LEU A 25 7.79 5.15 -6.58
N GLU A 26 9.03 5.49 -6.91
CA GLU A 26 9.61 6.82 -6.67
C GLU A 26 8.80 7.91 -7.38
N SER A 27 8.46 7.72 -8.66
CA SER A 27 7.61 8.65 -9.41
C SER A 27 6.22 8.82 -8.81
N LEU A 28 5.61 7.73 -8.31
CA LEU A 28 4.31 7.79 -7.63
C LEU A 28 4.37 8.60 -6.34
N VAL A 29 5.42 8.43 -5.53
CA VAL A 29 5.64 9.21 -4.31
C VAL A 29 5.72 10.70 -4.64
N GLU A 30 6.50 11.08 -5.66
CA GLU A 30 6.63 12.47 -6.10
C GLU A 30 5.31 13.07 -6.58
N ARG A 31 4.58 12.35 -7.44
CA ARG A 31 3.33 12.85 -8.03
C ARG A 31 2.21 12.97 -7.01
N THR A 32 2.11 12.01 -6.10
CA THR A 32 1.00 11.94 -5.13
C THR A 32 1.30 12.65 -3.81
N HIS A 33 2.57 12.99 -3.56
CA HIS A 33 3.04 13.53 -2.28
C HIS A 33 2.72 12.63 -1.08
N ARG A 34 2.67 11.31 -1.30
CA ARG A 34 2.33 10.30 -0.29
C ARG A 34 3.49 9.36 -0.05
N SER A 35 3.60 8.87 1.18
CA SER A 35 4.65 7.90 1.50
C SER A 35 4.39 6.57 0.80
N VAL A 36 5.46 5.79 0.55
CA VAL A 36 5.35 4.40 0.06
C VAL A 36 4.36 3.59 0.91
N SER A 37 4.39 3.79 2.24
CA SER A 37 3.47 3.11 3.13
C SER A 37 2.00 3.52 2.94
N ASP A 38 1.72 4.78 2.60
CA ASP A 38 0.36 5.24 2.27
C ASP A 38 -0.13 4.65 0.96
N ILE A 39 0.74 4.65 -0.06
CA ILE A 39 0.45 4.08 -1.39
C ILE A 39 0.16 2.58 -1.26
N MET A 40 1.02 1.84 -0.54
CA MET A 40 0.84 0.40 -0.34
C MET A 40 -0.43 0.08 0.44
N ARG A 41 -0.81 0.88 1.44
CA ARG A 41 -2.09 0.70 2.15
C ARG A 41 -3.29 0.83 1.22
N GLU A 42 -3.27 1.82 0.34
CA GLU A 42 -4.34 2.02 -0.62
C GLU A 42 -4.40 0.89 -1.64
N ALA A 43 -3.25 0.49 -2.18
CA ALA A 43 -3.16 -0.64 -3.09
C ALA A 43 -3.73 -1.93 -2.47
N MET A 44 -3.39 -2.23 -1.21
CA MET A 44 -3.96 -3.37 -0.50
C MET A 44 -5.49 -3.29 -0.38
N SER A 45 -6.04 -2.13 -0.04
CA SER A 45 -7.49 -1.95 0.04
C SER A 45 -8.19 -2.15 -1.31
N VAL A 46 -7.63 -1.58 -2.38
CA VAL A 46 -8.19 -1.72 -3.74
C VAL A 46 -8.17 -3.18 -4.19
N ILE A 47 -7.04 -3.87 -3.97
CA ILE A 47 -6.91 -5.29 -4.32
C ILE A 47 -7.89 -6.14 -3.52
N ALA A 48 -8.01 -5.92 -2.20
CA ALA A 48 -8.97 -6.65 -1.36
C ALA A 48 -10.41 -6.48 -1.86
N MET A 49 -10.84 -5.26 -2.17
CA MET A 49 -12.17 -4.98 -2.73
C MET A 49 -12.41 -5.71 -4.06
N GLN A 50 -11.39 -5.76 -4.93
CA GLN A 50 -11.50 -6.47 -6.22
C GLN A 50 -11.66 -7.99 -6.03
N PHE A 51 -10.95 -8.58 -5.06
CA PHE A 51 -11.10 -10.00 -4.73
C PHE A 51 -12.49 -10.31 -4.20
N GLU A 52 -12.99 -9.53 -3.24
CA GLU A 52 -14.35 -9.72 -2.68
C GLU A 52 -15.43 -9.64 -3.78
N GLN A 53 -15.31 -8.67 -4.69
CA GLN A 53 -16.24 -8.54 -5.82
C GLN A 53 -16.17 -9.73 -6.80
N ASN A 54 -14.99 -10.27 -7.04
CA ASN A 54 -14.81 -11.43 -7.92
C ASN A 54 -15.35 -12.72 -7.31
N GLU A 55 -15.21 -12.91 -5.99
CA GLU A 55 -15.80 -14.06 -5.29
C GLU A 55 -17.33 -14.01 -5.34
N LEU A 56 -17.94 -12.85 -5.08
CA LEU A 56 -19.39 -12.66 -5.18
C LEU A 56 -19.93 -12.95 -6.58
N ARG A 57 -19.20 -12.55 -7.63
CA ARG A 57 -19.57 -12.81 -9.03
C ARG A 57 -19.43 -14.28 -9.42
N SER A 58 -18.50 -15.00 -8.80
CA SER A 58 -18.24 -16.41 -9.10
C SER A 58 -19.17 -17.35 -8.33
N ALA A 59 -19.82 -16.85 -7.28
CA ALA A 59 -20.80 -17.57 -6.46
C ALA A 59 -22.27 -17.36 -6.91
N SER A 60 -22.50 -16.55 -7.96
CA SER A 60 -23.83 -16.27 -8.55
C SER A 60 -23.99 -16.98 -9.90
#